data_AF-A0A3E1IGU6-F1
#
_entry.id   AF-A0A3E1IGU6-F1
#
_cell.length_a   1.000
_cell.length_b   1.000
_cell.length_c   1.000
_cell.angle_alpha   90.00
_cell.angle_beta   90.00
_cell.angle_gamma   90.00
#
_symmetry.space_group_name_H-M   'P 1'
#
loop_
_entity.id
_entity.type
_entity.pdbx_description
1 polymer ?
#
loop_
_entity_poly.entity_id
_entity_poly.type
_entity_poly.pdbx_seq_one_letter_code
_entity_poly.pdbx_strand_id
1 'polypeptide(L)'
;MAGQFKMDSIPGSLVVVGGTYEPWLSVLEQVGWKCHQVGDLRKANTLLEDIGPCIGIVDLSHDEFSLNGLANLVSSHKHVRWLAFIRESQLGTDTICQFIVNFCIDFFTAPIPDAQLLSTIGHQLGMLKLEKKVWPSFGNSLDMGLIGESIPMKRLRDQVKRIGPTDVSILISGESGTGKEAVARAIHKVSSRSHKPFMSINCRALNEQRFQAEVFGIAADVEMGPSLLEQADGGTVLFNDILTISKDQQMNLLRFLQEGTIETREGVKNVNVRILAANSSDVEKALIDGDFNEELYHYINVLRINVPSLKERASDIALLARFYLQEFSKEYNSQAKSFSEDALKALTRYFWPGNVRELMNQVKRAVLMSDSVMIEEHHLDLPQRNDSKRSLKSIREKSERDALLVVLESHSGQVSNAAKELGVSRATMYRLLNKHNLISDQAM
;
A
#
# COMPACT_ATOMS: atom_id res chain seq x y z
N MET A 1 27.05 -13.16 41.58
CA MET A 1 27.51 -12.09 40.66
C MET A 1 26.98 -12.40 39.27
N ALA A 2 25.80 -11.87 38.94
CA ALA A 2 25.21 -12.00 37.61
C ALA A 2 25.64 -10.79 36.78
N GLY A 3 26.24 -11.04 35.61
CA GLY A 3 26.74 -9.99 34.73
C GLY A 3 25.59 -9.13 34.21
N GLN A 4 25.43 -7.94 34.80
CA GLN A 4 24.61 -6.88 34.23
C GLN A 4 25.14 -6.56 32.83
N PHE A 5 24.26 -6.62 31.84
CA PHE A 5 24.46 -6.03 30.52
C PHE A 5 24.80 -4.54 30.70
N LYS A 6 26.10 -4.21 30.79
CA LYS A 6 26.59 -2.85 30.61
C LYS A 6 26.56 -2.53 29.11
N MET A 7 25.38 -2.21 28.62
CA MET A 7 25.24 -1.50 27.35
C MET A 7 25.42 -0.02 27.67
N ASP A 8 26.63 0.49 27.42
CA ASP A 8 26.89 1.92 27.24
C ASP A 8 25.86 2.47 26.24
N SER A 9 24.75 2.98 26.75
CA SER A 9 23.70 3.51 25.91
C SER A 9 22.89 4.53 26.66
N ILE A 10 22.75 5.68 26.02
CA ILE A 10 21.95 6.83 26.43
C ILE A 10 20.57 6.33 26.92
N PRO A 11 20.10 6.79 28.10
CA PRO A 11 18.83 6.36 28.66
C PRO A 11 17.66 6.66 27.70
N GLY A 12 16.68 5.74 27.67
CA GLY A 12 15.47 5.87 26.85
C GLY A 12 14.41 6.78 27.47
N SER A 13 13.37 7.08 26.70
CA SER A 13 12.14 7.70 27.21
C SER A 13 11.13 6.63 27.58
N LEU A 14 10.47 6.82 28.73
CA LEU A 14 9.38 5.99 29.22
C LEU A 14 8.14 6.87 29.37
N VAL A 15 7.00 6.45 28.82
CA VAL A 15 5.72 7.15 29.00
C VAL A 15 4.78 6.28 29.82
N VAL A 16 4.28 6.83 30.93
CA VAL A 16 3.26 6.19 31.78
C VAL A 16 1.93 6.89 31.55
N VAL A 17 0.92 6.11 31.20
CA VAL A 17 -0.45 6.60 30.97
C VAL A 17 -1.32 6.13 32.13
N GLY A 18 -1.82 7.10 32.90
CA GLY A 18 -2.58 6.87 34.13
C GLY A 18 -1.75 6.73 35.38
N GLY A 19 -2.46 6.59 36.50
CA GLY A 19 -1.89 6.43 37.83
C GLY A 19 -1.40 7.73 38.45
N THR A 20 -1.14 7.67 39.75
CA THR A 20 -0.40 8.72 40.47
C THR A 20 1.10 8.51 40.35
N TYR A 21 1.93 9.52 40.65
CA TYR A 21 3.39 9.37 40.57
C TYR A 21 3.87 8.27 41.52
N GLU A 22 4.27 7.15 40.93
CA GLU A 22 4.65 5.95 41.66
C GLU A 22 6.14 5.96 42.07
N PRO A 23 6.51 5.43 43.24
CA PRO A 23 7.89 5.42 43.71
C PRO A 23 8.88 4.75 42.76
N TRP A 24 8.42 3.76 41.97
CA TRP A 24 9.26 3.03 41.03
C TRP A 24 9.72 3.86 39.82
N LEU A 25 9.05 4.98 39.52
CA LEU A 25 9.53 5.93 38.50
C LEU A 25 10.84 6.58 38.93
N SER A 26 10.98 6.93 40.21
CA SER A 26 12.19 7.56 40.73
C SER A 26 13.43 6.67 40.59
N VAL A 27 13.26 5.34 40.67
CA VAL A 27 14.33 4.36 40.45
C VAL A 27 14.85 4.43 39.02
N LEU A 28 13.97 4.56 38.04
CA LEU A 28 14.35 4.69 36.63
C LEU A 28 15.03 6.03 36.34
N GLU A 29 14.51 7.12 36.91
CA GLU A 29 15.09 8.46 36.78
C GLU A 29 16.52 8.54 37.38
N GLN A 30 16.77 7.87 38.50
CA GLN A 30 18.11 7.77 39.10
C GLN A 30 19.12 7.06 38.19
N VAL A 31 18.66 6.12 37.37
CA VAL A 31 19.48 5.41 36.37
C VAL A 31 19.49 6.16 35.02
N GLY A 32 18.89 7.35 34.97
CA GLY A 32 18.96 8.31 33.87
C GLY A 32 17.77 8.33 32.91
N TRP A 33 16.75 7.49 33.10
CA TRP A 33 15.58 7.46 32.22
C TRP A 33 14.81 8.78 32.23
N LYS A 34 14.29 9.17 31.06
CA LYS A 34 13.34 10.27 30.94
C LYS A 34 11.93 9.72 31.08
N CYS A 35 11.39 9.81 32.29
CA CYS A 35 10.05 9.34 32.59
C CYS A 35 9.04 10.48 32.39
N HIS A 36 7.97 10.18 31.65
CA HIS A 36 6.86 11.09 31.42
C HIS A 36 5.58 10.44 31.91
N GLN A 37 4.95 11.02 32.93
CA GLN A 37 3.65 10.56 33.39
C GLN A 37 2.54 11.45 32.85
N VAL A 38 1.47 10.84 32.34
CA VAL A 38 0.38 11.56 31.70
C VAL A 38 -0.96 11.04 32.20
N GLY A 39 -1.71 11.92 32.87
CA GLY A 39 -3.08 11.66 33.33
C GLY A 39 -4.17 12.11 32.34
N ASP A 40 -3.85 12.26 31.06
CA ASP A 40 -4.80 12.67 30.02
C ASP A 40 -4.47 11.96 28.70
N LEU A 41 -5.43 11.18 28.16
CA LEU A 41 -5.23 10.38 26.94
C LEU A 41 -4.91 11.23 25.70
N ARG A 42 -5.43 12.46 25.59
CA ARG A 42 -5.14 13.34 24.45
C ARG A 42 -3.71 13.86 24.53
N LYS A 43 -3.27 14.27 25.73
CA LYS A 43 -1.87 14.67 25.94
C LYS A 43 -0.93 13.49 25.73
N ALA A 44 -1.33 12.29 26.14
CA ALA A 44 -0.56 11.08 25.91
C ALA A 44 -0.38 10.83 24.41
N ASN A 45 -1.45 10.96 23.62
CA ASN A 45 -1.38 10.82 22.16
C ASN A 45 -0.36 11.79 21.53
N THR A 46 -0.46 13.09 21.83
CA THR A 46 0.49 14.09 21.31
C THR A 46 1.93 13.80 21.75
N LEU A 47 2.13 13.45 23.02
CA LEU A 47 3.46 13.17 23.54
C LEU A 47 4.10 11.92 22.90
N LEU A 48 3.32 10.86 22.67
CA LEU A 48 3.80 9.64 22.04
C LEU A 48 4.12 9.83 20.55
N GLU A 49 3.46 10.75 19.87
CA GLU A 49 3.81 11.17 18.52
C GLU A 49 5.16 11.92 18.49
N ASP A 50 5.40 12.81 19.46
CA ASP A 50 6.62 13.64 19.53
C ASP A 50 7.86 12.85 19.98
N ILE A 51 7.71 11.93 20.94
CA ILE A 51 8.82 11.14 21.50
C ILE A 51 9.31 10.08 20.50
N GLY A 52 8.43 9.58 19.62
CA GLY A 52 8.74 8.47 18.71
C GLY A 52 8.84 7.11 19.42
N PRO A 53 9.55 6.12 18.85
CA PRO A 53 9.64 4.77 19.41
C PRO A 53 10.14 4.78 20.85
N CYS A 54 9.32 4.30 21.78
CA CYS A 54 9.59 4.33 23.20
C CYS A 54 8.93 3.15 23.93
N ILE A 55 9.13 3.08 25.24
CA ILE A 55 8.43 2.14 26.11
C ILE A 55 7.23 2.87 26.71
N GLY A 56 6.07 2.21 26.68
CA GLY A 56 4.85 2.72 27.27
C GLY A 56 4.40 1.82 28.41
N ILE A 57 3.96 2.40 29.53
CA ILE A 57 3.28 1.66 30.60
C ILE A 57 1.85 2.19 30.69
N VAL A 58 0.88 1.29 30.57
CA VAL A 58 -0.51 1.60 30.89
C VAL A 58 -0.74 1.22 32.34
N ASP A 59 -1.05 2.20 33.18
CA ASP A 59 -1.45 1.95 34.56
C ASP A 59 -2.94 1.62 34.60
N LEU A 60 -3.25 0.36 34.88
CA LEU A 60 -4.61 -0.15 35.09
C LEU A 60 -4.88 -0.38 36.58
N SER A 61 -3.93 -0.12 37.47
CA SER A 61 -4.09 -0.31 38.91
C SER A 61 -5.20 0.58 39.47
N HIS A 62 -5.47 1.71 38.81
CA HIS A 62 -6.54 2.65 39.11
C HIS A 62 -7.55 2.72 37.95
N ASP A 63 -8.84 2.88 38.27
CA ASP A 63 -9.92 2.96 37.29
C ASP A 63 -10.08 4.39 36.73
N GLU A 64 -8.98 5.01 36.29
CA GLU A 64 -8.97 6.40 35.79
C GLU A 64 -9.47 6.52 34.34
N PHE A 65 -9.23 5.49 33.53
CA PHE A 65 -9.62 5.47 32.11
C PHE A 65 -10.40 4.21 31.77
N SER A 66 -11.28 4.33 30.77
CA SER A 66 -11.93 3.14 30.21
C SER A 66 -10.92 2.29 29.42
N LEU A 67 -11.05 0.97 29.53
CA LEU A 67 -10.22 0.03 28.76
C LEU A 67 -10.34 0.27 27.25
N ASN A 68 -11.49 0.70 26.75
CA ASN A 68 -11.68 1.05 25.34
C ASN A 68 -10.86 2.30 24.95
N GLY A 69 -10.80 3.32 25.80
CA GLY A 69 -9.99 4.51 25.57
C GLY A 69 -8.50 4.19 25.53
N LEU A 70 -8.06 3.34 26.46
CA LEU A 70 -6.68 2.85 26.50
C LEU A 70 -6.37 1.94 25.30
N ALA A 71 -7.29 1.08 24.89
CA ALA A 71 -7.10 0.18 23.75
C ALA A 71 -6.94 0.97 22.45
N ASN A 72 -7.72 2.05 22.30
CA ASN A 72 -7.58 2.98 21.18
C ASN A 72 -6.22 3.68 21.20
N LEU A 73 -5.76 4.16 22.36
CA LEU A 73 -4.44 4.78 22.48
C LEU A 73 -3.33 3.80 22.11
N VAL A 74 -3.33 2.62 22.72
CA VAL A 74 -2.31 1.58 22.50
C VAL A 74 -2.29 1.14 21.03
N SER A 75 -3.46 0.88 20.44
CA SER A 75 -3.58 0.44 19.05
C SER A 75 -3.12 1.50 18.03
N SER A 76 -3.25 2.78 18.38
CA SER A 76 -2.86 3.92 17.54
C SER A 76 -1.34 4.16 17.55
N HIS A 77 -0.62 3.70 18.58
CA HIS A 77 0.82 3.89 18.74
C HIS A 77 1.59 2.55 18.72
N LYS A 78 1.62 1.89 17.55
CA LYS A 78 2.30 0.60 17.35
C LYS A 78 3.82 0.65 17.51
N HIS A 79 4.38 1.86 17.55
CA HIS A 79 5.80 2.11 17.78
C HIS A 79 6.21 2.09 19.24
N VAL A 80 5.23 1.99 20.13
CA VAL A 80 5.43 1.95 21.56
C VAL A 80 5.35 0.50 21.99
N ARG A 81 6.33 0.05 22.79
CA ARG A 81 6.30 -1.27 23.41
C ARG A 81 5.53 -1.16 24.72
N TRP A 82 4.27 -1.60 24.69
CA TRP A 82 3.32 -1.42 25.79
C TRP A 82 3.43 -2.49 26.86
N LEU A 83 3.55 -2.07 28.10
CA LEU A 83 3.54 -2.88 29.30
C LEU A 83 2.32 -2.49 30.13
N ALA A 84 1.69 -3.44 30.82
CA ALA A 84 0.62 -3.11 31.77
C ALA A 84 1.14 -3.06 33.20
N PHE A 85 0.59 -2.17 34.03
CA PHE A 85 0.77 -2.18 35.47
C PHE A 85 -0.58 -2.42 36.16
N ILE A 86 -0.66 -3.45 37.00
CA ILE A 86 -1.91 -3.89 37.64
C ILE A 86 -1.72 -4.17 39.13
N ARG A 87 -2.82 -4.28 39.87
CA ARG A 87 -2.82 -4.91 41.20
C ARG A 87 -3.04 -6.41 41.08
N GLU A 88 -2.53 -7.18 42.04
CA GLU A 88 -2.70 -8.65 42.06
C GLU A 88 -4.18 -9.06 42.03
N SER A 89 -5.06 -8.30 42.68
CA SER A 89 -6.51 -8.54 42.67
C SER A 89 -7.15 -8.43 41.27
N GLN A 90 -6.51 -7.76 40.32
CA GLN A 90 -7.02 -7.56 38.96
C GLN A 90 -6.67 -8.72 38.02
N LEU A 91 -5.83 -9.67 38.46
CA LEU A 91 -5.56 -10.91 37.70
C LEU A 91 -6.80 -11.80 37.57
N GLY A 92 -7.82 -11.61 38.42
CA GLY A 92 -9.10 -12.30 38.32
C GLY A 92 -10.13 -11.61 37.41
N THR A 93 -9.78 -10.45 36.81
CA THR A 93 -10.71 -9.67 35.99
C THR A 93 -10.48 -9.96 34.51
N ASP A 94 -11.35 -10.76 33.90
CA ASP A 94 -11.24 -11.21 32.51
C ASP A 94 -10.99 -10.08 31.50
N THR A 95 -11.65 -8.94 31.66
CA THR A 95 -11.50 -7.80 30.75
C THR A 95 -10.11 -7.16 30.81
N ILE A 96 -9.49 -7.11 31.99
CA ILE A 96 -8.12 -6.62 32.18
C ILE A 96 -7.13 -7.63 31.59
N CYS A 97 -7.32 -8.92 31.87
CA CYS A 97 -6.50 -9.98 31.29
C CYS A 97 -6.55 -9.97 29.76
N GLN A 98 -7.74 -9.84 29.17
CA GLN A 98 -7.92 -9.70 27.72
C GLN A 98 -7.21 -8.45 27.17
N PHE A 99 -7.28 -7.32 27.87
CA PHE A 99 -6.58 -6.12 27.47
C PHE A 99 -5.05 -6.35 27.43
N ILE A 100 -4.49 -6.93 28.48
CA ILE A 100 -3.04 -7.19 28.57
C ILE A 100 -2.61 -8.12 27.44
N VAL A 101 -3.29 -9.24 27.23
CA VAL A 101 -2.94 -10.22 26.20
C VAL A 101 -3.03 -9.63 24.78
N ASN A 102 -4.01 -8.75 24.52
CA ASN A 102 -4.24 -8.21 23.18
C ASN A 102 -3.33 -7.02 22.85
N PHE A 103 -2.90 -6.26 23.86
CA PHE A 103 -2.31 -4.93 23.64
C PHE A 103 -0.93 -4.74 24.27
N CYS A 104 -0.56 -5.56 25.26
CA CYS A 104 0.70 -5.41 25.99
C CYS A 104 1.63 -6.59 25.70
N ILE A 105 2.93 -6.30 25.66
CA ILE A 105 3.98 -7.31 25.46
C ILE A 105 4.40 -8.00 26.76
N ASP A 106 4.11 -7.37 27.91
CA ASP A 106 4.37 -7.88 29.26
C ASP A 106 3.56 -7.07 30.28
N PHE A 107 3.60 -7.46 31.55
CA PHE A 107 2.94 -6.73 32.64
C PHE A 107 3.72 -6.79 33.96
N PHE A 108 3.38 -5.88 34.87
CA PHE A 108 3.85 -5.85 36.25
C PHE A 108 2.67 -5.86 37.22
N THR A 109 2.87 -6.49 38.37
CA THR A 109 1.97 -6.42 39.51
C THR A 109 2.53 -5.49 40.58
N ALA A 110 1.65 -4.72 41.23
CA ALA A 110 2.02 -3.89 42.37
C ALA A 110 2.27 -4.76 43.62
N PRO A 111 3.37 -4.54 44.39
CA PRO A 111 4.47 -3.61 44.13
C PRO A 111 5.50 -4.17 43.14
N ILE A 112 6.06 -3.32 42.27
CA ILE A 112 7.07 -3.75 41.28
C ILE A 112 8.45 -3.85 41.95
N PRO A 113 9.12 -5.01 41.92
CA PRO A 113 10.50 -5.10 42.40
C PRO A 113 11.48 -4.36 41.47
N ASP A 114 12.34 -3.49 42.02
CA ASP A 114 13.29 -2.66 41.26
C ASP A 114 14.15 -3.46 40.28
N ALA A 115 14.66 -4.63 40.72
CA ALA A 115 15.49 -5.48 39.89
C ALA A 115 14.72 -6.03 38.67
N GLN A 116 13.44 -6.38 38.86
CA GLN A 116 12.58 -6.86 37.78
C GLN A 116 12.25 -5.72 36.82
N LEU A 117 11.90 -4.55 37.35
CA LEU A 117 11.62 -3.35 36.55
C LEU A 117 12.81 -2.99 35.64
N LEU A 118 14.00 -2.84 36.22
CA LEU A 118 15.20 -2.46 35.48
C LEU A 118 15.57 -3.50 34.42
N SER A 119 15.44 -4.80 34.75
CA SER A 119 15.72 -5.89 33.83
C SER A 119 14.74 -5.89 32.65
N THR A 120 13.44 -5.84 32.91
CA THR A 120 12.41 -5.88 31.87
C THR A 120 12.47 -4.64 30.99
N ILE A 121 12.50 -3.44 31.57
CA ILE A 121 12.58 -2.18 30.82
C ILE A 121 13.87 -2.10 29.99
N GLY A 122 15.02 -2.51 30.57
CA GLY A 122 16.29 -2.60 29.86
C GLY A 122 16.24 -3.57 28.68
N HIS A 123 15.63 -4.75 28.87
CA HIS A 123 15.44 -5.73 27.81
C HIS A 123 14.56 -5.19 26.68
N GLN A 124 13.43 -4.54 27.01
CA GLN A 124 12.54 -3.96 26.00
C GLN A 124 13.20 -2.81 25.23
N LEU A 125 14.05 -2.00 25.88
CA LEU A 125 14.87 -1.01 25.17
C LEU A 125 15.85 -1.66 24.20
N GLY A 126 16.46 -2.78 24.61
CA GLY A 126 17.31 -3.60 23.75
C GLY A 126 16.56 -4.09 22.51
N MET A 127 15.36 -4.65 22.70
CA MET A 127 14.49 -5.09 21.60
C MET A 127 14.10 -3.94 20.68
N LEU A 128 13.69 -2.80 21.23
CA LEU A 128 13.34 -1.60 20.44
C LEU A 128 14.53 -1.11 19.59
N LYS A 129 15.77 -1.18 20.11
CA LYS A 129 17.00 -0.85 19.36
C LYS A 129 17.27 -1.85 18.23
N LEU A 130 17.01 -3.14 18.46
CA LEU A 130 17.12 -4.17 17.41
C LEU A 130 16.06 -3.96 16.33
N GLU A 131 14.81 -3.72 16.73
CA GLU A 131 13.71 -3.41 15.81
C GLU A 131 14.04 -2.20 14.95
N LYS A 132 14.59 -1.13 15.53
CA LYS A 132 15.05 0.04 14.76
C LYS A 132 16.23 -0.25 13.83
N LYS A 133 17.11 -1.22 14.15
CA LYS A 133 18.18 -1.63 13.24
C LYS A 133 17.66 -2.46 12.06
N VAL A 134 16.68 -3.32 12.30
CA VAL A 134 16.07 -4.19 11.28
C VAL A 134 15.08 -3.40 10.42
N TRP A 135 14.34 -2.49 11.05
CA TRP A 135 13.35 -1.61 10.44
C TRP A 135 13.67 -0.15 10.84
N PRO A 136 14.55 0.55 10.10
CA PRO A 136 14.94 1.94 10.39
C PRO A 136 13.76 2.91 10.44
N SER A 137 12.65 2.54 9.78
CA SER A 137 11.39 3.28 9.71
C SER A 137 10.39 2.89 10.80
N PHE A 138 10.73 1.94 11.69
CA PHE A 138 9.84 1.46 12.75
C PHE A 138 9.46 2.61 13.67
N GLY A 139 8.15 2.90 13.66
CA GLY A 139 7.53 3.95 14.43
C GLY A 139 7.49 5.34 13.88
N ASN A 140 7.71 5.45 12.57
CA ASN A 140 7.02 6.49 11.83
C ASN A 140 5.56 6.04 11.63
N SER A 141 4.61 6.73 12.25
CA SER A 141 3.16 6.68 11.96
C SER A 141 2.80 7.03 10.50
N LEU A 142 3.81 7.14 9.62
CA LEU A 142 3.75 7.48 8.21
C LEU A 142 4.02 6.31 7.26
N ASP A 143 4.18 5.06 7.72
CA ASP A 143 4.40 3.95 6.77
C ASP A 143 3.10 3.52 6.06
N MET A 144 2.64 4.41 5.19
CA MET A 144 1.63 4.17 4.18
C MET A 144 2.08 3.16 3.11
N GLY A 145 3.35 2.70 3.13
CA GLY A 145 3.94 1.97 2.01
C GLY A 145 4.11 2.82 0.76
N LEU A 146 4.07 4.16 0.89
CA LEU A 146 4.19 5.11 -0.23
C LEU A 146 5.57 5.78 -0.25
N ILE A 147 6.46 5.23 -1.07
CA ILE A 147 7.87 5.61 -1.15
C ILE A 147 8.06 6.80 -2.11
N GLY A 148 8.82 7.80 -1.67
CA GLY A 148 9.15 8.99 -2.46
C GLY A 148 9.26 10.25 -1.60
N GLU A 149 10.16 11.16 -1.96
CA GLU A 149 10.39 12.43 -1.26
C GLU A 149 10.03 13.65 -2.11
N SER A 150 9.70 13.43 -3.37
CA SER A 150 9.24 14.46 -4.30
C SER A 150 8.00 15.20 -3.79
N ILE A 151 7.84 16.44 -4.24
CA ILE A 151 6.68 17.28 -3.91
C ILE A 151 5.35 16.59 -4.29
N PRO A 152 5.20 15.94 -5.46
CA PRO A 152 4.00 15.17 -5.78
C PRO A 152 3.71 14.05 -4.77
N MET A 153 4.73 13.33 -4.30
CA MET A 153 4.54 12.26 -3.31
C MET A 153 4.19 12.79 -1.92
N LYS A 154 4.75 13.92 -1.50
CA LYS A 154 4.34 14.61 -0.27
C LYS A 154 2.86 15.02 -0.32
N ARG A 155 2.45 15.67 -1.43
CA ARG A 155 1.03 16.05 -1.66
C ARG A 155 0.11 14.84 -1.67
N LEU A 156 0.52 13.75 -2.32
CA LEU A 156 -0.26 12.49 -2.34
C LEU A 156 -0.45 11.95 -0.92
N ARG A 157 0.61 11.90 -0.10
CA ARG A 157 0.50 11.46 1.30
C ARG A 157 -0.41 12.36 2.12
N ASP A 158 -0.30 13.68 1.97
CA ASP A 158 -1.16 14.63 2.68
C ASP A 158 -2.63 14.48 2.27
N GLN A 159 -2.89 14.24 0.99
CA GLN A 159 -4.23 13.95 0.48
C GLN A 159 -4.77 12.65 1.08
N VAL A 160 -3.98 11.56 1.08
CA VAL A 160 -4.35 10.28 1.69
C VAL A 160 -4.65 10.44 3.19
N LYS A 161 -3.84 11.19 3.94
CA LYS A 161 -4.11 11.48 5.36
C LYS A 161 -5.44 12.20 5.56
N ARG A 162 -5.76 13.16 4.68
CA ARG A 162 -6.98 13.97 4.79
C ARG A 162 -8.24 13.18 4.45
N ILE A 163 -8.18 12.34 3.40
CA ILE A 163 -9.38 11.64 2.89
C ILE A 163 -9.50 10.20 3.40
N GLY A 164 -8.42 9.61 3.88
CA GLY A 164 -8.40 8.25 4.40
C GLY A 164 -9.42 8.00 5.53
N PRO A 165 -9.56 8.90 6.52
CA PRO A 165 -10.53 8.75 7.60
C PRO A 165 -12.01 8.84 7.21
N THR A 166 -12.34 9.35 6.01
CA THR A 166 -13.74 9.43 5.57
C THR A 166 -14.27 8.03 5.19
N ASP A 167 -15.59 7.83 5.19
CA ASP A 167 -16.19 6.54 4.79
C ASP A 167 -16.81 6.57 3.38
N VAL A 168 -16.48 7.58 2.58
CA VAL A 168 -17.02 7.74 1.22
C VAL A 168 -16.19 6.99 0.18
N SER A 169 -16.81 6.76 -0.98
CA SER A 169 -16.14 6.16 -2.15
C SER A 169 -15.02 7.04 -2.68
N ILE A 170 -13.93 6.42 -3.13
CA ILE A 170 -12.78 7.13 -3.71
C ILE A 170 -12.39 6.55 -5.06
N LEU A 171 -12.31 7.41 -6.07
CA LEU A 171 -11.74 7.09 -7.38
C LEU A 171 -10.22 7.40 -7.39
N ILE A 172 -9.41 6.40 -7.68
CA ILE A 172 -7.96 6.45 -7.76
C ILE A 172 -7.55 6.39 -9.24
N SER A 173 -7.19 7.53 -9.81
CA SER A 173 -6.73 7.65 -11.19
C SER A 173 -5.20 7.68 -11.27
N GLY A 174 -4.63 7.27 -12.39
CA GLY A 174 -3.21 7.40 -12.68
C GLY A 174 -2.74 6.32 -13.65
N GLU A 175 -1.63 6.53 -14.33
CA GLU A 175 -1.15 5.63 -15.38
C GLU A 175 -0.95 4.18 -14.89
N SER A 176 -0.82 3.24 -15.83
CA SER A 176 -0.51 1.85 -15.48
C SER A 176 0.85 1.77 -14.76
N GLY A 177 0.90 1.03 -13.66
CA GLY A 177 2.13 0.81 -12.91
C GLY A 177 2.57 1.96 -11.98
N THR A 178 1.75 2.99 -11.74
CA THR A 178 2.10 4.10 -10.82
C THR A 178 1.97 3.77 -9.33
N GLY A 179 1.31 2.67 -8.99
CA GLY A 179 1.10 2.24 -7.59
C GLY A 179 -0.30 2.54 -7.03
N LYS A 180 -1.34 2.58 -7.86
CA LYS A 180 -2.74 2.82 -7.43
C LYS A 180 -3.20 1.87 -6.30
N GLU A 181 -2.86 0.60 -6.37
CA GLU A 181 -3.19 -0.36 -5.30
C GLU A 181 -2.47 -0.04 -3.99
N ALA A 182 -1.20 0.38 -4.04
CA ALA A 182 -0.48 0.82 -2.84
C ALA A 182 -1.14 2.05 -2.21
N VAL A 183 -1.66 2.97 -3.03
CA VAL A 183 -2.45 4.11 -2.56
C VAL A 183 -3.76 3.66 -1.92
N ALA A 184 -4.48 2.71 -2.52
CA ALA A 184 -5.71 2.15 -1.94
C ALA A 184 -5.45 1.48 -0.57
N ARG A 185 -4.36 0.71 -0.46
CA ARG A 185 -3.93 0.10 0.81
C ARG A 185 -3.55 1.16 1.84
N ALA A 186 -2.88 2.24 1.41
CA ALA A 186 -2.57 3.37 2.28
C ALA A 186 -3.82 4.04 2.83
N ILE A 187 -4.82 4.30 1.98
CA ILE A 187 -6.13 4.85 2.36
C ILE A 187 -6.80 3.96 3.41
N HIS A 188 -6.84 2.65 3.18
CA HIS A 188 -7.42 1.70 4.11
C HIS A 188 -6.69 1.70 5.46
N LYS A 189 -5.35 1.68 5.45
CA LYS A 189 -4.50 1.70 6.66
C LYS A 189 -4.78 2.92 7.57
N VAL A 190 -5.08 4.09 6.99
CA VAL A 190 -5.35 5.32 7.75
C VAL A 190 -6.85 5.56 8.02
N SER A 191 -7.71 4.62 7.63
CA SER A 191 -9.16 4.72 7.82
C SER A 191 -9.61 4.14 9.17
N SER A 192 -10.86 4.41 9.55
CA SER A 192 -11.54 3.74 10.67
C SER A 192 -11.70 2.23 10.48
N ARG A 193 -11.56 1.75 9.23
CA ARG A 193 -11.67 0.33 8.84
C ARG A 193 -10.30 -0.36 8.76
N SER A 194 -9.21 0.23 9.26
CA SER A 194 -7.84 -0.30 9.13
C SER A 194 -7.60 -1.69 9.74
N HIS A 195 -8.45 -2.11 10.68
CA HIS A 195 -8.43 -3.45 11.30
C HIS A 195 -9.44 -4.42 10.67
N LYS A 196 -10.16 -3.99 9.62
CA LYS A 196 -11.17 -4.77 8.91
C LYS A 196 -10.60 -5.30 7.59
N PRO A 197 -11.29 -6.23 6.91
CA PRO A 197 -10.79 -6.80 5.67
C PRO A 197 -10.51 -5.71 4.60
N PHE A 198 -9.43 -5.89 3.86
CA PHE A 198 -9.17 -5.16 2.62
C PHE A 198 -9.11 -6.17 1.47
N MET A 199 -10.02 -6.05 0.51
CA MET A 199 -10.03 -6.90 -0.67
C MET A 199 -9.80 -6.10 -1.94
N SER A 200 -8.98 -6.67 -2.82
CA SER A 200 -8.65 -6.08 -4.11
C SER A 200 -9.13 -7.01 -5.21
N ILE A 201 -10.07 -6.52 -6.02
CA ILE A 201 -10.69 -7.23 -7.12
C ILE A 201 -10.09 -6.68 -8.41
N ASN A 202 -9.42 -7.55 -9.17
CA ASN A 202 -8.93 -7.20 -10.50
C ASN A 202 -10.03 -7.49 -11.52
N CYS A 203 -10.79 -6.47 -11.92
CA CYS A 203 -11.91 -6.62 -12.84
C CYS A 203 -11.47 -7.18 -14.19
N ARG A 204 -10.25 -6.86 -14.64
CA ARG A 204 -9.70 -7.35 -15.91
C ARG A 204 -9.44 -8.87 -15.92
N ALA A 205 -9.27 -9.48 -14.75
CA ALA A 205 -8.99 -10.91 -14.63
C ALA A 205 -10.25 -11.79 -14.57
N LEU A 206 -11.43 -11.17 -14.42
CA LEU A 206 -12.70 -11.87 -14.25
C LEU A 206 -13.54 -11.71 -15.53
N ASN A 207 -14.03 -12.83 -16.05
CA ASN A 207 -15.09 -12.77 -17.06
C ASN A 207 -16.44 -12.46 -16.40
N GLU A 208 -17.47 -12.22 -17.21
CA GLU A 208 -18.79 -11.85 -16.73
C GLU A 208 -19.36 -12.82 -15.68
N GLN A 209 -19.36 -14.12 -16.00
CA GLN A 209 -19.88 -15.16 -15.13
C GLN A 209 -19.14 -15.24 -13.79
N ARG A 210 -17.79 -15.21 -13.83
CA ARG A 210 -16.97 -15.26 -12.62
C ARG A 210 -17.11 -14.01 -11.76
N PHE A 211 -17.27 -12.84 -12.36
CA PHE A 211 -17.54 -11.63 -11.59
C PHE A 211 -18.85 -11.74 -10.82
N GLN A 212 -19.93 -12.21 -11.47
CA GLN A 212 -21.22 -12.36 -10.80
C GLN A 212 -21.16 -13.38 -9.66
N ALA A 213 -20.55 -14.53 -9.90
CA ALA A 213 -20.42 -15.59 -8.91
C ALA A 213 -19.46 -15.24 -7.76
N GLU A 214 -18.26 -14.76 -8.06
CA GLU A 214 -17.24 -14.50 -7.03
C GLU A 214 -17.48 -13.19 -6.30
N VAL A 215 -17.86 -12.11 -6.99
CA VAL A 215 -18.02 -10.78 -6.35
C VAL A 215 -19.34 -10.68 -5.61
N PHE A 216 -20.44 -11.03 -6.26
CA PHE A 216 -21.79 -10.86 -5.70
C PHE A 216 -22.37 -12.15 -5.10
N GLY A 217 -21.88 -13.33 -5.48
CA GLY A 217 -22.48 -14.61 -5.09
C GLY A 217 -23.64 -15.06 -5.98
N ILE A 218 -23.87 -14.36 -7.11
CA ILE A 218 -24.99 -14.63 -8.02
C ILE A 218 -24.67 -15.86 -8.87
N ALA A 219 -25.61 -16.82 -8.90
CA ALA A 219 -25.47 -18.08 -9.65
C ALA A 219 -24.22 -18.91 -9.28
N ALA A 220 -23.71 -18.75 -8.05
CA ALA A 220 -22.62 -19.57 -7.55
C ALA A 220 -23.11 -21.01 -7.28
N ASP A 221 -22.46 -22.01 -7.91
CA ASP A 221 -22.66 -23.43 -7.62
C ASP A 221 -22.58 -23.70 -6.11
N VAL A 222 -23.27 -24.74 -5.63
CA VAL A 222 -23.42 -25.11 -4.21
C VAL A 222 -22.08 -25.31 -3.46
N GLU A 223 -20.99 -25.51 -4.20
CA GLU A 223 -19.64 -25.68 -3.64
C GLU A 223 -18.85 -24.37 -3.45
N MET A 224 -19.27 -23.24 -4.04
CA MET A 224 -18.58 -21.96 -3.84
C MET A 224 -18.84 -21.38 -2.45
N GLY A 225 -17.82 -20.82 -1.80
CA GLY A 225 -17.93 -20.20 -0.47
C GLY A 225 -18.68 -18.84 -0.47
N PRO A 226 -18.60 -18.07 0.62
CA PRO A 226 -19.16 -16.71 0.67
C PRO A 226 -18.55 -15.82 -0.41
N SER A 227 -19.33 -14.89 -0.96
CA SER A 227 -18.85 -13.99 -2.02
C SER A 227 -17.76 -13.04 -1.51
N LEU A 228 -17.01 -12.41 -2.42
CA LEU A 228 -16.01 -11.42 -2.04
C LEU A 228 -16.66 -10.21 -1.36
N LEU A 229 -17.85 -9.77 -1.75
CA LEU A 229 -18.51 -8.69 -1.02
C LEU A 229 -18.89 -9.12 0.41
N GLU A 230 -19.36 -10.35 0.58
CA GLU A 230 -19.70 -10.90 1.89
C GLU A 230 -18.46 -11.01 2.81
N GLN A 231 -17.34 -11.50 2.28
CA GLN A 231 -16.07 -11.59 2.99
C GLN A 231 -15.51 -10.20 3.37
N ALA A 232 -15.92 -9.13 2.67
CA ALA A 232 -15.45 -7.78 2.90
C ALA A 232 -16.27 -7.02 3.94
N ASP A 233 -17.35 -7.62 4.47
CA ASP A 233 -18.29 -6.90 5.32
C ASP A 233 -17.58 -6.16 6.49
N GLY A 234 -17.96 -4.89 6.68
CA GLY A 234 -17.32 -3.94 7.59
C GLY A 234 -15.96 -3.40 7.12
N GLY A 235 -15.44 -3.87 6.00
CA GLY A 235 -14.11 -3.59 5.45
C GLY A 235 -14.09 -2.65 4.24
N THR A 236 -13.09 -2.81 3.38
CA THR A 236 -12.86 -1.98 2.18
C THR A 236 -12.62 -2.87 0.96
N VAL A 237 -13.28 -2.55 -0.15
CA VAL A 237 -13.12 -3.23 -1.44
C VAL A 237 -12.53 -2.27 -2.46
N LEU A 238 -11.45 -2.68 -3.10
CA LEU A 238 -10.86 -2.01 -4.25
C LEU A 238 -11.28 -2.73 -5.53
N PHE A 239 -12.00 -2.04 -6.42
CA PHE A 239 -12.21 -2.47 -7.80
C PHE A 239 -11.13 -1.87 -8.69
N ASN A 240 -10.16 -2.70 -9.07
CA ASN A 240 -9.07 -2.29 -9.95
C ASN A 240 -9.43 -2.54 -11.43
N ASP A 241 -9.05 -1.59 -12.28
CA ASP A 241 -9.42 -1.54 -13.70
C ASP A 241 -10.94 -1.51 -13.89
N ILE A 242 -11.65 -0.66 -13.15
CA ILE A 242 -13.12 -0.61 -13.11
C ILE A 242 -13.76 -0.41 -14.49
N LEU A 243 -13.08 0.22 -15.46
CA LEU A 243 -13.62 0.41 -16.81
C LEU A 243 -13.67 -0.88 -17.64
N THR A 244 -13.12 -1.99 -17.14
CA THR A 244 -13.12 -3.28 -17.87
C THR A 244 -14.41 -4.09 -17.68
N ILE A 245 -15.31 -3.64 -16.81
CA ILE A 245 -16.54 -4.37 -16.52
C ILE A 245 -17.63 -4.11 -17.59
N SER A 246 -18.38 -5.16 -17.93
CA SER A 246 -19.52 -5.12 -18.86
C SER A 246 -20.65 -4.23 -18.35
N LYS A 247 -21.56 -3.81 -19.24
CA LYS A 247 -22.73 -2.98 -18.86
C LYS A 247 -23.59 -3.67 -17.80
N ASP A 248 -23.77 -4.99 -17.89
CA ASP A 248 -24.55 -5.75 -16.90
C ASP A 248 -23.82 -5.81 -15.54
N GLN A 249 -22.50 -5.94 -15.53
CA GLN A 249 -21.71 -5.83 -14.30
C GLN A 249 -21.79 -4.43 -13.68
N GLN A 250 -21.83 -3.36 -14.50
CA GLN A 250 -22.02 -1.99 -14.02
C GLN A 250 -23.37 -1.82 -13.32
N MET A 251 -24.45 -2.36 -13.92
CA MET A 251 -25.80 -2.29 -13.34
C MET A 251 -25.88 -3.02 -11.99
N ASN A 252 -25.25 -4.19 -11.87
CA ASN A 252 -25.25 -4.93 -10.61
C ASN A 252 -24.43 -4.22 -9.53
N LEU A 253 -23.29 -3.63 -9.89
CA LEU A 253 -22.50 -2.82 -8.96
C LEU A 253 -23.26 -1.56 -8.52
N LEU A 254 -23.96 -0.89 -9.45
CA LEU A 254 -24.80 0.26 -9.14
C LEU A 254 -25.91 -0.13 -8.17
N ARG A 255 -26.62 -1.23 -8.43
CA ARG A 255 -27.67 -1.75 -7.55
C ARG A 255 -27.13 -2.03 -6.15
N PHE A 256 -25.96 -2.66 -6.06
CA PHE A 256 -25.29 -2.91 -4.79
C PHE A 256 -24.97 -1.61 -4.03
N LEU A 257 -24.44 -0.60 -4.72
CA LEU A 257 -24.10 0.70 -4.13
C LEU A 257 -25.32 1.48 -3.65
N GLN A 258 -26.49 1.27 -4.27
CA GLN A 258 -27.76 1.89 -3.88
C GLN A 258 -28.43 1.15 -2.72
N GLU A 259 -28.49 -0.18 -2.78
CA GLU A 259 -29.26 -1.01 -1.83
C GLU A 259 -28.44 -1.45 -0.62
N GLY A 260 -27.11 -1.59 -0.76
CA GLY A 260 -26.23 -2.13 0.29
C GLY A 260 -26.46 -3.62 0.59
N THR A 261 -27.10 -4.34 -0.33
CA THR A 261 -27.50 -5.74 -0.17
C THR A 261 -26.93 -6.62 -1.27
N ILE A 262 -26.69 -7.88 -0.94
CA ILE A 262 -26.36 -8.95 -1.90
C ILE A 262 -27.35 -10.12 -1.74
N GLU A 263 -27.54 -10.85 -2.82
CA GLU A 263 -28.30 -12.11 -2.81
C GLU A 263 -27.37 -13.26 -2.42
N THR A 264 -27.70 -13.95 -1.33
CA THR A 264 -26.96 -15.12 -0.84
C THR A 264 -27.84 -16.37 -0.86
N ARG A 265 -27.25 -17.53 -0.60
CA ARG A 265 -28.01 -18.79 -0.45
C ARG A 265 -29.05 -18.74 0.66
N GLU A 266 -28.79 -17.95 1.69
CA GLU A 266 -29.66 -17.79 2.86
C GLU A 266 -30.69 -16.66 2.67
N GLY A 267 -30.69 -16.01 1.51
CA GLY A 267 -31.55 -14.87 1.17
C GLY A 267 -30.78 -13.57 1.00
N VAL A 268 -31.50 -12.44 1.06
CA VAL A 268 -30.90 -11.10 0.90
C VAL A 268 -30.14 -10.73 2.18
N LYS A 269 -28.87 -10.35 2.05
CA LYS A 269 -27.98 -9.98 3.15
C LYS A 269 -27.47 -8.55 2.98
N ASN A 270 -27.53 -7.75 4.05
CA ASN A 270 -26.90 -6.43 4.08
C ASN A 270 -25.38 -6.58 4.21
N VAL A 271 -24.63 -5.81 3.41
CA VAL A 271 -23.17 -5.82 3.41
C VAL A 271 -22.68 -4.37 3.42
N ASN A 272 -21.93 -4.01 4.46
CA ASN A 272 -21.40 -2.66 4.63
C ASN A 272 -19.93 -2.59 4.25
N VAL A 273 -19.63 -2.20 3.02
CA VAL A 273 -18.26 -2.07 2.51
C VAL A 273 -17.98 -0.65 2.05
N ARG A 274 -16.77 -0.18 2.33
CA ARG A 274 -16.26 1.04 1.71
C ARG A 274 -15.68 0.70 0.35
N ILE A 275 -16.07 1.46 -0.68
CA ILE A 275 -15.64 1.22 -2.05
C ILE A 275 -14.47 2.15 -2.45
N LEU A 276 -13.43 1.56 -3.02
CA LEU A 276 -12.38 2.25 -3.74
C LEU A 276 -12.42 1.75 -5.19
N ALA A 277 -12.35 2.66 -6.16
CA ALA A 277 -12.25 2.31 -7.57
C ALA A 277 -10.91 2.79 -8.11
N ALA A 278 -10.24 1.99 -8.93
CA ALA A 278 -8.99 2.39 -9.57
C ALA A 278 -9.01 2.12 -11.06
N ASN A 279 -8.41 3.02 -11.84
CA ASN A 279 -8.30 2.83 -13.28
C ASN A 279 -7.05 3.51 -13.87
N SER A 280 -6.49 2.93 -14.94
CA SER A 280 -5.39 3.57 -15.68
C SER A 280 -5.83 4.54 -16.76
N SER A 281 -7.01 4.32 -17.33
CA SER A 281 -7.57 5.14 -18.39
C SER A 281 -8.45 6.25 -17.81
N ASP A 282 -8.68 7.26 -18.62
CA ASP A 282 -9.56 8.39 -18.33
C ASP A 282 -11.02 7.90 -18.25
N VAL A 283 -11.63 7.99 -17.07
CA VAL A 283 -13.00 7.51 -16.83
C VAL A 283 -13.99 8.46 -17.51
N GLU A 284 -13.66 9.75 -17.56
CA GLU A 284 -14.50 10.76 -18.19
C GLU A 284 -14.61 10.57 -19.70
N LYS A 285 -13.57 10.04 -20.35
CA LYS A 285 -13.67 9.62 -21.76
C LYS A 285 -14.64 8.47 -21.96
N ALA A 286 -14.60 7.45 -21.09
CA ALA A 286 -15.51 6.32 -21.18
C ALA A 286 -16.98 6.69 -20.92
N LEU A 287 -17.24 7.77 -20.17
CA LEU A 287 -18.57 8.36 -20.05
C LEU A 287 -19.03 8.97 -21.37
N ILE A 288 -18.18 9.80 -22.01
CA ILE A 288 -18.49 10.45 -23.29
C ILE A 288 -18.75 9.42 -24.39
N ASP A 289 -17.97 8.33 -24.40
CA ASP A 289 -18.07 7.27 -25.39
C ASP A 289 -19.28 6.32 -25.14
N GLY A 290 -19.96 6.44 -23.99
CA GLY A 290 -21.13 5.63 -23.64
C GLY A 290 -20.78 4.19 -23.19
N ASP A 291 -19.52 3.97 -22.82
CA ASP A 291 -18.99 2.69 -22.36
C ASP A 291 -19.14 2.52 -20.84
N PHE A 292 -19.29 3.62 -20.11
CA PHE A 292 -19.46 3.62 -18.66
C PHE A 292 -20.74 4.34 -18.23
N ASN A 293 -21.45 3.78 -17.27
CA ASN A 293 -22.71 4.30 -16.76
C ASN A 293 -22.46 5.58 -15.90
N GLU A 294 -23.14 6.67 -16.25
CA GLU A 294 -23.02 7.97 -15.57
C GLU A 294 -23.45 7.92 -14.10
N GLU A 295 -24.51 7.17 -13.78
CA GLU A 295 -25.01 7.05 -12.41
C GLU A 295 -24.01 6.31 -11.51
N LEU A 296 -23.45 5.20 -12.00
CA LEU A 296 -22.40 4.46 -11.30
C LEU A 296 -21.17 5.35 -11.05
N TYR A 297 -20.78 6.16 -12.02
CA TYR A 297 -19.67 7.09 -11.88
C TYR A 297 -19.86 8.06 -10.71
N HIS A 298 -21.06 8.60 -10.52
CA HIS A 298 -21.36 9.49 -9.40
C HIS A 298 -21.24 8.81 -8.04
N TYR A 299 -21.56 7.51 -7.92
CA TYR A 299 -21.40 6.75 -6.67
C TYR A 299 -19.95 6.41 -6.33
N ILE A 300 -19.11 6.14 -7.34
CA ILE A 300 -17.71 5.75 -7.10
C ILE A 300 -16.76 6.95 -7.01
N ASN A 301 -17.13 8.10 -7.61
CA ASN A 301 -16.30 9.30 -7.66
C ASN A 301 -16.79 10.41 -6.70
N VAL A 302 -16.95 10.08 -5.42
CA VAL A 302 -17.25 11.09 -4.38
C VAL A 302 -16.00 11.91 -4.04
N LEU A 303 -14.85 11.23 -3.88
CA LEU A 303 -13.54 11.85 -3.79
C LEU A 303 -12.61 11.25 -4.83
N ARG A 304 -11.61 12.02 -5.27
CA ARG A 304 -10.63 11.58 -6.27
C ARG A 304 -9.20 11.77 -5.81
N ILE A 305 -8.36 10.76 -6.05
CA ILE A 305 -6.90 10.85 -5.96
C ILE A 305 -6.29 10.59 -7.33
N ASN A 306 -5.36 11.47 -7.73
CA ASN A 306 -4.52 11.26 -8.90
C ASN A 306 -3.13 10.82 -8.45
N VAL A 307 -2.73 9.61 -8.81
CA VAL A 307 -1.41 9.05 -8.49
C VAL A 307 -0.39 9.54 -9.54
N PRO A 308 0.67 10.25 -9.12
CA PRO A 308 1.62 10.83 -10.06
C PRO A 308 2.40 9.76 -10.81
N SER A 309 2.64 10.00 -12.10
CA SER A 309 3.49 9.15 -12.92
C SER A 309 4.94 9.21 -12.44
N LEU A 310 5.75 8.20 -12.73
CA LEU A 310 7.15 8.18 -12.34
C LEU A 310 7.94 9.32 -13.00
N LYS A 311 7.50 9.77 -14.19
CA LYS A 311 8.02 10.97 -14.86
C LYS A 311 7.82 12.25 -14.04
N GLU A 312 6.64 12.42 -13.44
CA GLU A 312 6.32 13.60 -12.61
C GLU A 312 7.10 13.63 -11.29
N ARG A 313 7.58 12.47 -10.84
CA ARG A 313 8.42 12.29 -9.65
C ARG A 313 9.78 11.67 -9.98
N ALA A 314 10.42 12.12 -11.06
CA ALA A 314 11.71 11.58 -11.50
C ALA A 314 12.80 11.63 -10.41
N SER A 315 12.73 12.60 -9.47
CA SER A 315 13.64 12.68 -8.32
C SER A 315 13.57 11.46 -7.39
N ASP A 316 12.45 10.72 -7.40
CA ASP A 316 12.24 9.55 -6.56
C ASP A 316 12.77 8.26 -7.19
N ILE A 317 13.20 8.26 -8.47
CA ILE A 317 13.65 7.06 -9.19
C ILE A 317 14.81 6.37 -8.46
N ALA A 318 15.83 7.14 -8.05
CA ALA A 318 16.99 6.59 -7.35
C ALA A 318 16.60 6.00 -5.98
N LEU A 319 15.68 6.65 -5.27
CA LEU A 319 15.15 6.16 -3.99
C LEU A 319 14.40 4.84 -4.16
N LEU A 320 13.48 4.79 -5.14
CA LEU A 320 12.70 3.59 -5.47
C LEU A 320 13.60 2.44 -5.94
N ALA A 321 14.58 2.72 -6.79
CA ALA A 321 15.52 1.72 -7.27
C ALA A 321 16.31 1.08 -6.12
N ARG A 322 16.82 1.90 -5.20
CA ARG A 322 17.55 1.42 -4.01
C ARG A 322 16.66 0.63 -3.07
N PHE A 323 15.41 1.06 -2.88
CA PHE A 323 14.43 0.32 -2.09
C PHE A 323 14.20 -1.08 -2.67
N TYR A 324 13.85 -1.18 -3.95
CA TYR A 324 13.62 -2.48 -4.59
C TYR A 324 14.87 -3.34 -4.67
N LEU A 325 16.05 -2.74 -4.83
CA LEU A 325 17.32 -3.45 -4.76
C LEU A 325 17.47 -4.15 -3.40
N GLN A 326 17.21 -3.44 -2.29
CA GLN A 326 17.31 -4.03 -0.95
C GLN A 326 16.29 -5.14 -0.74
N GLU A 327 15.03 -4.92 -1.15
CA GLU A 327 13.96 -5.93 -1.04
C GLU A 327 14.30 -7.20 -1.82
N PHE A 328 14.67 -7.08 -3.11
CA PHE A 328 14.96 -8.23 -3.95
C PHE A 328 16.28 -8.92 -3.60
N SER A 329 17.29 -8.17 -3.14
CA SER A 329 18.55 -8.79 -2.72
C SER A 329 18.35 -9.65 -1.48
N LYS A 330 17.45 -9.23 -0.57
CA LYS A 330 17.04 -10.03 0.58
C LYS A 330 16.17 -11.22 0.16
N GLU A 331 15.19 -11.01 -0.72
CA GLU A 331 14.28 -12.08 -1.20
C GLU A 331 15.04 -13.21 -1.92
N TYR A 332 16.01 -12.85 -2.77
CA TYR A 332 16.75 -13.81 -3.60
C TYR A 332 18.14 -14.17 -3.06
N ASN A 333 18.50 -13.71 -1.86
CA ASN A 333 19.84 -13.89 -1.27
C ASN A 333 20.98 -13.50 -2.24
N SER A 334 20.79 -12.42 -2.98
CA SER A 334 21.75 -11.91 -3.98
C SER A 334 22.87 -11.11 -3.30
N GLN A 335 24.04 -11.08 -3.93
CA GLN A 335 25.18 -10.27 -3.46
C GLN A 335 25.03 -8.78 -3.81
N ALA A 336 24.15 -8.44 -4.75
CA ALA A 336 23.91 -7.07 -5.16
C ALA A 336 23.47 -6.21 -3.97
N LYS A 337 24.17 -5.10 -3.69
CA LYS A 337 23.87 -4.22 -2.55
C LYS A 337 23.85 -2.74 -2.92
N SER A 338 24.38 -2.39 -4.07
CA SER A 338 24.47 -1.00 -4.52
C SER A 338 24.34 -0.88 -6.04
N PHE A 339 24.07 0.33 -6.52
CA PHE A 339 24.20 0.70 -7.93
C PHE A 339 25.46 1.55 -8.12
N SER A 340 26.12 1.42 -9.26
CA SER A 340 27.12 2.40 -9.69
C SER A 340 26.47 3.76 -10.00
N GLU A 341 27.26 4.82 -10.04
CA GLU A 341 26.73 6.14 -10.42
C GLU A 341 26.13 6.15 -11.82
N ASP A 342 26.77 5.45 -12.76
CA ASP A 342 26.32 5.41 -14.16
C ASP A 342 25.03 4.59 -14.30
N ALA A 343 24.87 3.51 -13.53
CA ALA A 343 23.61 2.80 -13.43
C ALA A 343 22.48 3.70 -12.91
N LEU A 344 22.71 4.48 -11.84
CA LEU A 344 21.71 5.42 -11.33
C LEU A 344 21.38 6.54 -12.33
N LYS A 345 22.37 7.05 -13.06
CA LYS A 345 22.16 8.03 -14.13
C LYS A 345 21.31 7.43 -15.26
N ALA A 346 21.58 6.19 -15.66
CA ALA A 346 20.81 5.49 -16.68
C ALA A 346 19.34 5.29 -16.25
N LEU A 347 19.11 4.81 -15.02
CA LEU A 347 17.77 4.67 -14.45
C LEU A 347 17.01 6.00 -14.42
N THR A 348 17.67 7.09 -14.05
CA THR A 348 17.03 8.42 -13.93
C THR A 348 16.74 9.05 -15.30
N ARG A 349 17.52 8.72 -16.34
CA ARG A 349 17.34 9.24 -17.71
C ARG A 349 16.23 8.53 -18.47
N TYR A 350 15.93 7.28 -18.11
CA TYR A 350 14.88 6.51 -18.77
C TYR A 350 13.48 7.04 -18.42
N PHE A 351 12.54 6.96 -19.36
CA PHE A 351 11.22 7.57 -19.24
C PHE A 351 10.23 6.76 -18.40
N TRP A 352 10.45 5.44 -18.30
CA TRP A 352 9.59 4.50 -17.58
C TRP A 352 8.12 4.53 -18.02
N PRO A 353 7.79 4.16 -19.28
CA PRO A 353 6.40 4.09 -19.75
C PRO A 353 5.52 3.14 -18.92
N GLY A 354 6.09 2.11 -18.29
CA GLY A 354 5.40 1.22 -17.33
C GLY A 354 5.53 1.65 -15.87
N ASN A 355 6.00 2.88 -15.63
CA ASN A 355 6.12 3.52 -14.32
C ASN A 355 6.89 2.67 -13.30
N VAL A 356 6.42 2.61 -12.04
CA VAL A 356 7.09 1.90 -10.95
C VAL A 356 7.11 0.39 -11.18
N ARG A 357 6.08 -0.17 -11.83
CA ARG A 357 6.05 -1.60 -12.15
C ARG A 357 7.21 -2.01 -13.07
N GLU A 358 7.49 -1.20 -14.09
CA GLU A 358 8.62 -1.43 -14.99
C GLU A 358 9.96 -1.25 -14.27
N LEU A 359 10.12 -0.18 -13.48
CA LEU A 359 11.31 0.05 -12.65
C LEU A 359 11.58 -1.12 -11.71
N MET A 360 10.56 -1.58 -11.01
CA MET A 360 10.63 -2.72 -10.10
C MET A 360 11.09 -3.99 -10.83
N ASN A 361 10.48 -4.31 -11.98
CA ASN A 361 10.86 -5.47 -12.77
C ASN A 361 12.29 -5.37 -13.32
N GLN A 362 12.72 -4.18 -13.71
CA GLN A 362 14.08 -3.95 -14.19
C GLN A 362 15.11 -4.16 -13.08
N VAL A 363 14.87 -3.59 -11.89
CA VAL A 363 15.74 -3.78 -10.74
C VAL A 363 15.75 -5.25 -10.31
N LYS A 364 14.60 -5.92 -10.29
CA LYS A 364 14.50 -7.36 -10.01
C LYS A 364 15.36 -8.18 -10.98
N ARG A 365 15.27 -7.91 -12.29
CA ARG A 365 16.09 -8.58 -13.30
C ARG A 365 17.57 -8.34 -13.06
N ALA A 366 17.97 -7.08 -12.79
CA ALA A 366 19.35 -6.74 -12.52
C ALA A 366 19.90 -7.47 -11.28
N VAL A 367 19.11 -7.59 -10.21
CA VAL A 367 19.49 -8.33 -8.99
C VAL A 367 19.68 -9.83 -9.24
N LEU A 368 18.80 -10.43 -10.05
CA LEU A 368 18.87 -11.87 -10.38
C LEU A 368 20.01 -12.22 -11.33
N MET A 369 20.44 -11.27 -12.16
CA MET A 369 21.49 -11.46 -13.17
C MET A 369 22.86 -10.94 -12.71
N SER A 370 22.94 -10.32 -11.54
CA SER A 370 24.18 -9.74 -11.03
C SER A 370 24.94 -10.76 -10.19
N ASP A 371 26.19 -11.01 -10.59
CA ASP A 371 27.15 -11.82 -9.84
C ASP A 371 28.08 -10.95 -8.96
N SER A 372 27.76 -9.67 -8.79
CA SER A 372 28.61 -8.69 -8.11
C SER A 372 27.86 -7.91 -7.03
N VAL A 373 28.62 -7.23 -6.16
CA VAL A 373 28.05 -6.38 -5.10
C VAL A 373 27.46 -5.07 -5.64
N MET A 374 27.89 -4.66 -6.85
CA MET A 374 27.53 -3.38 -7.45
C MET A 374 26.90 -3.59 -8.83
N ILE A 375 25.64 -3.17 -8.96
CA ILE A 375 24.93 -3.17 -10.25
C ILE A 375 25.45 -2.01 -11.09
N GLU A 376 26.16 -2.36 -12.17
CA GLU A 376 26.61 -1.43 -13.20
C GLU A 376 25.57 -1.21 -14.31
N GLU A 377 25.76 -0.17 -15.14
CA GLU A 377 24.84 0.20 -16.22
C GLU A 377 24.59 -0.95 -17.21
N HIS A 378 25.60 -1.76 -17.52
CA HIS A 378 25.46 -2.86 -18.48
C HIS A 378 24.56 -4.00 -17.96
N HIS A 379 24.33 -4.10 -16.65
CA HIS A 379 23.35 -5.03 -16.07
C HIS A 379 21.91 -4.52 -16.25
N LEU A 380 21.74 -3.24 -16.58
CA LEU A 380 20.45 -2.64 -16.87
C LEU A 380 20.17 -2.79 -18.37
N ASP A 381 19.34 -3.77 -18.70
CA ASP A 381 18.71 -3.96 -20.01
C ASP A 381 17.71 -2.83 -20.36
N LEU A 382 18.16 -1.57 -20.31
CA LEU A 382 17.39 -0.41 -20.69
C LEU A 382 17.56 -0.17 -22.20
N PRO A 383 16.48 0.13 -22.94
CA PRO A 383 16.60 0.47 -24.35
C PRO A 383 17.55 1.64 -24.50
N GLN A 384 18.69 1.42 -25.19
CA GLN A 384 19.60 2.51 -25.48
C GLN A 384 18.83 3.57 -26.26
N ARG A 385 18.78 4.78 -25.70
CA ARG A 385 18.33 5.93 -26.47
C ARG A 385 19.42 6.16 -27.50
N ASN A 386 19.29 5.55 -28.67
CA ASN A 386 20.09 5.96 -29.81
C ASN A 386 19.82 7.46 -30.00
N ASP A 387 20.79 8.27 -29.58
CA ASP A 387 20.87 9.71 -29.83
C ASP A 387 21.17 9.97 -31.32
N SER A 388 20.70 9.10 -32.21
CA SER A 388 20.48 9.45 -33.60
C SER A 388 19.35 10.47 -33.62
N LYS A 389 19.72 11.76 -33.65
CA LYS A 389 18.87 12.94 -33.92
C LYS A 389 17.47 12.53 -34.39
N ARG A 390 16.49 12.48 -33.47
CA ARG A 390 15.11 12.16 -33.81
C ARG A 390 14.59 13.23 -34.76
N SER A 391 14.59 12.95 -36.06
CA SER A 391 13.94 13.81 -37.04
C SER A 391 12.42 13.64 -36.88
N LEU A 392 11.63 14.68 -37.20
CA LEU A 392 10.17 14.57 -37.26
C LEU A 392 9.71 13.39 -38.12
N LYS A 393 10.50 13.05 -39.15
CA LYS A 393 10.30 11.87 -39.99
C LYS A 393 10.36 10.57 -39.17
N SER A 394 11.40 10.37 -38.36
CA SER A 394 11.55 9.14 -37.54
C SER A 394 10.45 8.97 -36.47
N ILE A 395 9.94 10.07 -35.90
CA ILE A 395 8.85 10.04 -34.93
C ILE A 395 7.54 9.65 -35.62
N ARG A 396 7.24 10.28 -36.77
CA ARG A 396 6.06 9.95 -37.58
C ARG A 396 6.09 8.51 -38.06
N GLU A 397 7.24 8.03 -38.51
CA GLU A 397 7.42 6.64 -38.95
C GLU A 397 7.22 5.65 -37.80
N LYS A 398 7.74 5.94 -36.61
CA LYS A 398 7.51 5.09 -35.43
C LYS A 398 6.04 5.08 -35.01
N SER A 399 5.39 6.25 -34.89
CA SER A 399 3.97 6.33 -34.54
C SER A 399 3.07 5.65 -35.58
N GLU A 400 3.41 5.77 -36.87
CA GLU A 400 2.71 5.07 -37.95
C GLU A 400 2.87 3.55 -37.84
N ARG A 401 4.08 3.05 -37.52
CA ARG A 401 4.35 1.64 -37.28
C ARG A 401 3.58 1.10 -36.07
N ASP A 402 3.62 1.82 -34.95
CA ASP A 402 2.98 1.40 -33.70
C ASP A 402 1.44 1.33 -33.88
N ALA A 403 0.84 2.29 -34.59
CA ALA A 403 -0.59 2.27 -34.91
C ALA A 403 -0.98 1.07 -35.78
N LEU A 404 -0.15 0.71 -36.78
CA LEU A 404 -0.41 -0.47 -37.63
C LEU A 404 -0.34 -1.77 -36.83
N LEU A 405 0.60 -1.90 -35.89
CA LEU A 405 0.76 -3.09 -35.05
C LEU A 405 -0.43 -3.27 -34.11
N VAL A 406 -0.84 -2.21 -33.41
CA VAL A 406 -1.99 -2.25 -32.48
C VAL A 406 -3.27 -2.68 -33.20
N VAL A 407 -3.52 -2.14 -34.38
CA VAL A 407 -4.72 -2.45 -35.18
C VAL A 407 -4.66 -3.85 -35.80
N LEU A 408 -3.47 -4.32 -36.16
CA LEU A 408 -3.30 -5.70 -36.63
C LEU A 408 -3.49 -6.72 -35.50
N GLU A 409 -2.99 -6.44 -34.30
CA GLU A 409 -3.19 -7.28 -33.12
C GLU A 409 -4.67 -7.34 -32.71
N SER A 410 -5.37 -6.20 -32.69
CA SER A 410 -6.81 -6.16 -32.36
C SER A 410 -7.68 -6.95 -33.34
N HIS A 411 -7.22 -7.08 -34.59
CA HIS A 411 -7.91 -7.79 -35.66
C HIS A 411 -7.31 -9.16 -36.00
N SER A 412 -6.47 -9.74 -35.13
CA SER A 412 -5.86 -11.06 -35.31
C SER A 412 -5.16 -11.23 -36.69
N GLY A 413 -4.51 -10.18 -37.18
CA GLY A 413 -3.82 -10.17 -38.47
C GLY A 413 -4.71 -9.97 -39.70
N GLN A 414 -6.02 -9.75 -39.55
CA GLN A 414 -6.93 -9.53 -40.68
C GLN A 414 -6.78 -8.12 -41.29
N VAL A 415 -5.91 -7.98 -42.28
CA VAL A 415 -5.55 -6.71 -42.94
C VAL A 415 -6.76 -5.90 -43.45
N SER A 416 -7.81 -6.57 -43.93
CA SER A 416 -9.01 -5.89 -44.45
C SER A 416 -9.84 -5.20 -43.37
N ASN A 417 -9.91 -5.77 -42.16
CA ASN A 417 -10.66 -5.19 -41.05
C ASN A 417 -9.82 -4.11 -40.35
N ALA A 418 -8.53 -4.36 -40.19
CA ALA A 418 -7.55 -3.38 -39.74
C ALA A 418 -7.54 -2.10 -40.60
N ALA A 419 -7.61 -2.24 -41.94
CA ALA A 419 -7.68 -1.10 -42.85
C ALA A 419 -8.95 -0.24 -42.64
N LYS A 420 -10.09 -0.89 -42.34
CA LYS A 420 -11.36 -0.19 -42.07
C LYS A 420 -11.29 0.60 -40.77
N GLU A 421 -10.72 0.03 -39.70
CA GLU A 421 -10.55 0.71 -38.42
C GLU A 421 -9.67 1.97 -38.57
N LEU A 422 -8.58 1.87 -39.35
CA LEU A 422 -7.69 3.00 -39.65
C LEU A 422 -8.25 4.00 -40.67
N GLY A 423 -9.43 3.75 -41.24
CA GLY A 423 -10.05 4.63 -42.23
C GLY A 423 -9.29 4.70 -43.56
N VAL A 424 -8.49 3.68 -43.90
CA VAL A 424 -7.67 3.64 -45.13
C VAL A 424 -8.10 2.52 -46.07
N SER A 425 -7.81 2.66 -47.36
CA SER A 425 -8.07 1.59 -48.33
C SER A 425 -7.15 0.39 -48.08
N ARG A 426 -7.60 -0.82 -48.44
CA ARG A 426 -6.79 -2.06 -48.36
C ARG A 426 -5.44 -1.94 -49.06
N ALA A 427 -5.39 -1.30 -50.23
CA ALA A 427 -4.15 -1.04 -50.96
C ALA A 427 -3.19 -0.10 -50.20
N THR A 428 -3.74 0.91 -49.52
CA THR A 428 -2.95 1.84 -48.68
C THR A 428 -2.41 1.12 -47.44
N MET A 429 -3.20 0.24 -46.83
CA MET A 429 -2.77 -0.59 -45.72
C MET A 429 -1.59 -1.48 -46.11
N TYR A 430 -1.66 -2.23 -47.22
CA TYR A 430 -0.52 -3.03 -47.69
C TYR A 430 0.72 -2.20 -48.00
N ARG A 431 0.55 -1.00 -48.57
CA ARG A 431 1.67 -0.07 -48.82
C ARG A 431 2.33 0.38 -47.51
N LEU A 432 1.55 0.65 -46.47
CA LEU A 432 2.05 1.03 -45.14
C LEU A 432 2.74 -0.15 -44.45
N LEU A 433 2.18 -1.35 -44.54
CA LEU A 433 2.80 -2.56 -43.99
C LEU A 433 4.14 -2.89 -44.67
N ASN A 434 4.22 -2.75 -46.00
CA ASN A 434 5.47 -2.90 -46.74
C ASN A 434 6.50 -1.82 -46.39
N LYS A 435 6.08 -0.56 -46.29
CA LYS A 435 6.95 0.56 -45.88
C LYS A 435 7.60 0.31 -44.52
N HIS A 436 6.90 -0.38 -43.62
CA HIS A 436 7.39 -0.70 -42.27
C HIS A 436 7.90 -2.14 -42.13
N ASN A 437 8.09 -2.91 -43.20
CA ASN A 437 8.55 -4.30 -43.13
C ASN A 437 7.72 -5.17 -42.16
N LEU A 438 6.39 -5.03 -42.20
CA LEU A 438 5.44 -5.75 -41.35
C LEU A 438 4.74 -6.91 -42.06
N ILE A 439 5.19 -7.29 -43.26
CA ILE A 439 4.68 -8.44 -44.02
C ILE A 439 5.76 -9.52 -44.05
N SER A 440 5.42 -10.74 -43.65
CA SER A 440 6.25 -11.92 -43.88
C SER A 440 6.00 -12.45 -45.30
N ASP A 441 7.06 -12.77 -46.05
CA ASP A 441 7.07 -13.27 -47.45
C ASP A 441 6.40 -14.65 -47.68
N GLN A 442 5.37 -15.00 -46.91
CA GLN A 442 4.61 -16.25 -47.06
C GLN A 442 3.11 -15.97 -47.15
N ALA A 443 2.69 -15.28 -48.20
CA ALA A 443 1.33 -15.34 -48.75
C ALA A 443 1.27 -14.54 -50.07
N MET A 444 1.81 -15.12 -51.14
CA MET A 444 1.38 -14.83 -52.51
C MET A 444 0.70 -16.06 -53.08
#